data_AF-A0A7S0TID9-F1
#
_entry.id   AF-A0A7S0TID9-F1
#
_cell.length_a   1.000
_cell.length_b   1.000
_cell.length_c   1.000
_cell.angle_alpha   90.00
_cell.angle_beta   90.00
_cell.angle_gamma   90.00
#
_symmetry.space_group_name_H-M   'P 1'
#
loop_
_entity.id
_entity.type
_entity.pdbx_description
1 polymer ?
#
loop_
_entity_poly.entity_id
_entity_poly.type
_entity_poly.pdbx_seq_one_letter_code
_entity_poly.pdbx_strand_id
1 'polypeptide(L)'
;KRSREKVDAKMRRANLFSAVFGSLGLVCAVCQNELVVLNVPSSAVSINILKAFNSLMTLLAIGGIYRTYYLHVLFTRIMMHLTRGHDLYTDVKMKEVLQNKNFWLEVLVCAVHLPPFCSVTVSSEWQFNFMTHSSETVFAVINTSRVYLVCRCFADWTLSMLPKRHTIATYADLHIGYGFAFKRVFTGLAAVIYIALIWFLSLVVVGYWYRASELTACQLYDEGVTPDDPRCLEENAVVWSMDNRNFFTKVNDLYMWNAVWATFITSTTVGYGDLVPTTLFSRACAAI
;
A
#
# COMPACT_ATOMS: atom_id res chain seq x y z
N LYS A 1 22.26 -7.55 31.72
CA LYS A 1 21.73 -8.71 30.94
C LYS A 1 20.51 -8.26 30.12
N ARG A 2 20.57 -8.29 28.78
CA ARG A 2 19.39 -8.01 27.93
C ARG A 2 18.42 -9.19 28.05
N SER A 3 17.22 -8.95 28.58
CA SER A 3 16.15 -9.96 28.61
C SER A 3 15.52 -10.09 27.21
N ARG A 4 15.20 -11.33 26.80
CA ARG A 4 14.50 -11.65 25.54
C ARG A 4 13.22 -10.82 25.38
N GLU A 5 12.45 -10.68 26.45
CA GLU A 5 11.19 -9.92 26.47
C GLU A 5 11.41 -8.44 26.20
N LYS A 6 12.54 -7.88 26.66
CA LYS A 6 12.88 -6.47 26.41
C LYS A 6 13.24 -6.23 24.93
N VAL A 7 13.89 -7.20 24.28
CA VAL A 7 14.20 -7.12 22.84
C VAL A 7 12.93 -7.26 22.01
N ASP A 8 12.06 -8.20 22.38
CA ASP A 8 10.78 -8.42 21.72
C ASP A 8 9.86 -7.19 21.82
N ALA A 9 9.76 -6.58 23.00
CA ALA A 9 9.02 -5.34 23.19
C ALA A 9 9.59 -4.18 22.35
N LYS A 10 10.93 -4.11 22.18
CA LYS A 10 11.57 -3.12 21.30
C LYS A 10 11.28 -3.37 19.83
N MET A 11 11.22 -4.64 19.41
CA MET A 11 10.88 -5.02 18.04
C MET A 11 9.45 -4.61 17.69
N ARG A 12 8.49 -4.87 18.58
CA ARG A 12 7.10 -4.40 18.42
C ARG A 12 6.99 -2.88 18.29
N ARG A 13 7.74 -2.13 19.10
CA ARG A 13 7.78 -0.66 19.00
C ARG A 13 8.39 -0.19 17.68
N ALA A 14 9.42 -0.87 17.17
CA ALA A 14 10.02 -0.55 15.87
C ALA A 14 9.04 -0.85 14.71
N ASN A 15 8.30 -1.96 14.78
CA ASN A 15 7.26 -2.28 13.82
C ASN A 15 6.13 -1.25 13.85
N LEU A 16 5.63 -0.90 15.04
CA LEU A 16 4.61 0.14 15.19
C LEU A 16 5.10 1.48 14.63
N PHE A 17 6.34 1.86 14.92
CA PHE A 17 6.96 3.06 14.37
C PHE A 17 6.93 3.02 12.83
N SER A 18 7.41 1.94 12.21
CA SER A 18 7.40 1.80 10.75
C SER A 18 5.98 1.86 10.16
N ALA A 19 4.99 1.24 10.82
CA ALA A 19 3.60 1.25 10.36
C ALA A 19 2.94 2.63 10.47
N VAL A 20 3.22 3.38 11.54
CA VAL A 20 2.72 4.75 11.70
C VAL A 20 3.27 5.66 10.60
N PHE A 21 4.59 5.67 10.40
CA PHE A 21 5.20 6.50 9.35
C PHE A 21 4.83 6.03 7.94
N GLY A 22 4.73 4.72 7.71
CA GLY A 22 4.24 4.16 6.45
C GLY A 22 2.80 4.57 6.15
N SER A 23 1.91 4.54 7.15
CA SER A 23 0.50 4.94 7.01
C SER A 23 0.34 6.44 6.82
N LEU A 24 1.12 7.26 7.52
CA LEU A 24 1.13 8.72 7.31
C LEU A 24 1.59 9.08 5.89
N GLY A 25 2.64 8.42 5.39
CA GLY A 25 3.07 8.59 3.99
C GLY A 25 2.00 8.19 2.97
N LEU A 26 1.30 7.08 3.23
CA LEU A 26 0.16 6.64 2.43
C LEU A 26 -0.96 7.68 2.41
N VAL A 27 -1.36 8.21 3.57
CA VAL A 27 -2.40 9.24 3.66
C VAL A 27 -1.98 10.49 2.89
N CYS A 28 -0.74 10.94 3.03
CA CYS A 28 -0.24 12.09 2.27
C CYS A 28 -0.24 11.85 0.76
N ALA A 29 0.10 10.65 0.30
CA ALA A 29 0.04 10.30 -1.12
C ALA A 29 -1.40 10.28 -1.65
N VAL A 30 -2.35 9.76 -0.87
CA VAL A 30 -3.78 9.78 -1.24
C VAL A 30 -4.30 11.22 -1.25
N CYS A 31 -4.03 12.03 -0.22
CA CYS A 31 -4.42 13.44 -0.18
C CYS A 31 -3.83 14.23 -1.36
N GLN A 32 -2.58 13.96 -1.71
CA GLN A 32 -1.94 14.55 -2.89
C GLN A 32 -2.70 14.20 -4.17
N ASN A 33 -3.05 12.92 -4.36
CA ASN A 33 -3.85 12.51 -5.51
C ASN A 33 -5.22 13.18 -5.52
N GLU A 34 -5.92 13.23 -4.38
CA GLU A 34 -7.23 13.89 -4.29
C GLU A 34 -7.16 15.38 -4.62
N LEU A 35 -6.10 16.10 -4.25
CA LEU A 35 -5.91 17.49 -4.68
C LEU A 35 -5.75 17.62 -6.19
N VAL A 36 -5.04 16.68 -6.83
CA VAL A 36 -4.94 16.63 -8.30
C VAL A 36 -6.30 16.35 -8.93
N VAL A 37 -7.11 15.45 -8.34
CA VAL A 37 -8.49 15.19 -8.82
C VAL A 37 -9.40 16.41 -8.64
N LEU A 38 -9.11 17.28 -7.67
CA LEU A 38 -9.79 18.57 -7.47
C LEU A 38 -9.24 19.69 -8.36
N ASN A 39 -8.58 19.36 -9.48
CA ASN A 39 -8.01 20.28 -10.46
C ASN A 39 -6.96 21.24 -9.89
N VAL A 40 -6.32 20.91 -8.77
CA VAL A 40 -5.18 21.69 -8.25
C VAL A 40 -3.94 21.36 -9.09
N PRO A 41 -3.25 22.37 -9.66
CA PRO A 41 -2.09 22.11 -10.53
C PRO A 41 -0.99 21.38 -9.75
N SER A 42 -0.35 20.40 -10.39
CA SER A 42 0.68 19.55 -9.78
C SER A 42 1.92 20.32 -9.27
N SER A 43 2.13 21.54 -9.76
CA SER A 43 3.18 22.48 -9.34
C SER A 43 2.82 23.29 -8.09
N ALA A 44 1.57 23.21 -7.61
CA ALA A 44 1.11 23.96 -6.45
C ALA A 44 1.97 23.68 -5.21
N VAL A 45 2.19 24.73 -4.41
CA VAL A 45 3.00 24.65 -3.19
C VAL A 45 2.42 23.63 -2.20
N SER A 46 1.09 23.53 -2.10
CA SER A 46 0.40 22.57 -1.24
C SER A 46 0.74 21.11 -1.61
N ILE A 47 0.73 20.78 -2.90
CA ILE A 47 1.08 19.45 -3.41
C ILE A 47 2.57 19.15 -3.16
N ASN A 48 3.46 20.12 -3.40
CA ASN A 48 4.89 19.94 -3.14
C ASN A 48 5.22 19.76 -1.65
N ILE A 49 4.50 20.42 -0.75
CA ILE A 49 4.62 20.19 0.70
C ILE A 49 4.21 18.75 1.05
N LEU A 50 3.10 18.25 0.49
CA LEU A 50 2.67 16.87 0.71
C LEU A 50 3.68 15.85 0.14
N LYS A 51 4.26 16.11 -1.04
CA LYS A 51 5.34 15.29 -1.62
C LYS A 51 6.56 15.26 -0.69
N ALA A 52 7.00 16.42 -0.20
CA ALA A 52 8.12 16.51 0.73
C ALA A 52 7.85 15.78 2.05
N PHE A 53 6.64 15.91 2.59
CA PHE A 53 6.24 15.18 3.80
C PHE A 53 6.21 13.66 3.54
N ASN A 54 5.67 13.21 2.40
CA ASN A 54 5.68 11.80 2.03
C ASN A 54 7.11 11.25 1.91
N SER A 55 8.04 12.01 1.31
CA SER A 55 9.47 11.65 1.27
C SER A 55 10.07 11.52 2.68
N LEU A 56 9.78 12.47 3.57
CA LEU A 56 10.25 12.42 4.97
C LEU A 56 9.67 11.20 5.71
N MET A 57 8.36 10.94 5.60
CA MET A 57 7.72 9.78 6.22
C MET A 57 8.29 8.47 5.67
N THR A 58 8.62 8.42 4.38
CA THR A 58 9.25 7.27 3.72
C THR A 58 10.63 6.99 4.30
N LEU A 59 11.47 8.02 4.47
CA LEU A 59 12.79 7.87 5.10
C LEU A 59 12.68 7.36 6.55
N LEU A 60 11.74 7.89 7.32
CA LEU A 60 11.48 7.44 8.69
C LEU A 60 10.97 5.99 8.72
N ALA A 61 10.09 5.59 7.80
CA ALA A 61 9.61 4.22 7.68
C ALA A 61 10.77 3.25 7.35
N ILE A 62 11.65 3.60 6.40
CA ILE A 62 12.85 2.83 6.07
C ILE A 62 13.79 2.71 7.27
N GLY A 63 13.98 3.79 8.04
CA GLY A 63 14.72 3.75 9.31
C GLY A 63 14.10 2.78 10.33
N GLY A 64 12.77 2.73 10.41
CA GLY A 64 12.02 1.75 11.21
C GLY A 64 12.19 0.30 10.74
N ILE A 65 12.18 0.07 9.43
CA ILE A 65 12.44 -1.24 8.82
C ILE A 65 13.86 -1.70 9.13
N TYR A 66 14.86 -0.85 8.91
CA TYR A 66 16.26 -1.13 9.26
C TYR A 66 16.40 -1.52 10.74
N ARG A 67 15.78 -0.74 11.63
CA ARG A 67 15.79 -1.04 13.08
C ARG A 67 15.14 -2.38 13.41
N THR A 68 14.08 -2.76 12.70
CA THR A 68 13.41 -4.05 12.88
C THR A 68 14.33 -5.20 12.49
N TYR A 69 14.96 -5.13 11.33
CA TYR A 69 15.91 -6.15 10.88
C TYR A 69 17.15 -6.23 11.79
N TYR A 70 17.67 -5.11 12.26
CA TYR A 70 18.74 -5.08 13.27
C TYR A 70 18.33 -5.83 14.55
N LEU A 71 17.13 -5.59 15.07
CA LEU A 71 16.62 -6.27 16.26
C LEU A 71 16.35 -7.75 16.00
N HIS A 72 15.95 -8.13 14.78
CA HIS A 72 15.74 -9.52 14.40
C HIS A 72 17.05 -10.33 14.40
N VAL A 73 18.13 -9.77 13.85
CA VAL A 73 19.47 -10.39 13.91
C VAL A 73 19.92 -10.54 15.37
N LEU A 74 19.76 -9.49 16.18
CA LEU A 74 20.09 -9.54 17.61
C LEU A 74 19.26 -10.60 18.35
N PHE A 75 17.96 -10.69 18.06
CA PHE A 75 17.08 -11.69 18.67
C PHE A 75 17.51 -13.12 18.33
N THR A 76 17.87 -13.36 17.07
CA THR A 76 18.37 -14.65 16.60
C THR A 76 19.65 -15.06 17.35
N ARG A 77 20.59 -14.12 17.54
CA ARG A 77 21.81 -14.37 18.34
C ARG A 77 21.51 -14.70 19.79
N ILE A 78 20.57 -14.00 20.42
CA ILE A 78 20.15 -14.29 21.80
C ILE A 78 19.55 -15.69 21.88
N MET A 79 18.73 -16.09 20.90
CA MET A 79 18.16 -17.44 20.86
C MET A 79 19.25 -18.51 20.67
N MET A 80 20.25 -18.27 19.82
CA MET A 80 21.40 -19.18 19.66
C MET A 80 22.24 -19.29 20.94
N HIS A 81 22.49 -18.18 21.64
CA HIS A 81 23.18 -18.20 22.94
C HIS A 81 22.40 -19.02 23.98
N LEU A 82 21.08 -18.83 24.07
CA LEU A 82 20.24 -19.53 25.04
C LEU A 82 20.05 -21.02 24.74
N THR A 83 20.04 -21.41 23.46
CA THR A 83 19.77 -22.81 23.06
C THR A 83 21.05 -23.64 22.87
N ARG A 84 22.13 -23.03 22.36
CA ARG A 84 23.37 -23.72 21.99
C ARG A 84 24.59 -23.27 22.77
N GLY A 85 24.46 -22.28 23.65
CA GLY A 85 25.57 -21.78 24.47
C GLY A 85 26.63 -20.96 23.70
N HIS A 86 26.34 -20.52 22.47
CA HIS A 86 27.26 -19.66 21.71
C HIS A 86 27.52 -18.32 22.39
N ASP A 87 28.71 -17.75 22.24
CA ASP A 87 29.03 -16.43 22.80
C ASP A 87 28.10 -15.31 22.30
N LEU A 88 27.64 -14.47 23.23
CA LEU A 88 26.69 -13.41 22.94
C LEU A 88 27.40 -12.13 22.47
N TYR A 89 27.57 -11.99 21.15
CA TYR A 89 28.01 -10.72 20.54
C TYR A 89 26.83 -9.78 20.33
N THR A 90 26.78 -8.69 21.12
CA THR A 90 25.67 -7.73 21.08
C THR A 90 25.75 -6.70 19.95
N ASP A 91 26.94 -6.54 19.37
CA ASP A 91 27.17 -5.57 18.30
C ASP A 91 26.86 -6.21 16.96
N VAL A 92 25.74 -5.80 16.38
CA VAL A 92 25.31 -6.23 15.05
C VAL A 92 25.89 -5.23 14.04
N LYS A 93 26.71 -5.73 13.12
CA LYS A 93 27.31 -4.91 12.05
C LYS A 93 26.27 -4.61 10.98
N MET A 94 26.31 -3.42 10.37
CA MET A 94 25.36 -3.04 9.31
C MET A 94 25.38 -4.01 8.12
N LYS A 95 26.55 -4.54 7.77
CA LYS A 95 26.74 -5.50 6.67
C LYS A 95 25.83 -6.72 6.79
N GLU A 96 25.55 -7.19 8.01
CA GLU A 96 24.71 -8.37 8.23
C GLU A 96 23.24 -8.09 7.94
N VAL A 97 22.76 -6.88 8.23
CA VAL A 97 21.40 -6.45 7.90
C VAL A 97 21.27 -6.29 6.37
N LEU A 98 22.26 -5.66 5.74
CA LEU A 98 22.27 -5.39 4.30
C LEU A 98 22.43 -6.65 3.42
N GLN A 99 22.91 -7.76 3.99
CA GLN A 99 22.99 -9.04 3.29
C GLN A 99 21.63 -9.74 3.15
N ASN A 100 20.61 -9.33 3.90
CA ASN A 100 19.30 -9.97 3.85
C ASN A 100 18.51 -9.51 2.60
N LYS A 101 18.13 -10.46 1.73
CA LYS A 101 17.34 -10.17 0.51
C LYS A 101 15.96 -9.60 0.83
N ASN A 102 15.33 -10.05 1.91
CA ASN A 102 13.99 -9.60 2.31
C ASN A 102 14.00 -8.14 2.75
N PHE A 103 15.11 -7.68 3.34
CA PHE A 103 15.30 -6.27 3.69
C PHE A 103 15.23 -5.38 2.44
N TRP A 104 15.94 -5.76 1.37
CA TRP A 104 15.94 -4.98 0.13
C TRP A 104 14.59 -4.97 -0.59
N LEU A 105 13.85 -6.08 -0.56
CA LEU A 105 12.50 -6.13 -1.12
C LEU A 105 11.55 -5.18 -0.38
N GLU A 106 11.59 -5.17 0.96
CA GLU A 106 10.78 -4.23 1.75
C GLU A 106 11.20 -2.77 1.53
N VAL A 107 12.51 -2.52 1.49
CA VAL A 107 13.02 -1.17 1.20
C VAL A 107 12.59 -0.72 -0.18
N LEU A 108 12.61 -1.59 -1.19
CA LEU A 108 12.14 -1.26 -2.54
C LEU A 108 10.67 -0.88 -2.54
N VAL A 109 9.79 -1.70 -1.95
CA VAL A 109 8.35 -1.43 -1.87
C VAL A 109 8.07 -0.13 -1.12
N CYS A 110 8.79 0.16 -0.04
CA CYS A 110 8.62 1.41 0.70
C CYS A 110 9.30 2.61 0.03
N ALA A 111 10.41 2.44 -0.68
CA ALA A 111 11.18 3.55 -1.26
C ALA A 111 10.53 4.13 -2.50
N VAL A 112 9.69 3.37 -3.21
CA VAL A 112 8.96 3.88 -4.37
C VAL A 112 7.93 4.91 -3.89
N HIS A 113 8.21 6.19 -4.14
CA HIS A 113 7.34 7.34 -3.90
C HIS A 113 7.72 8.46 -4.86
N LEU A 114 6.83 9.44 -5.03
CA LEU A 114 7.09 10.61 -5.87
C LEU A 114 7.84 11.69 -5.04
N PRO A 115 9.08 12.07 -5.40
CA PRO A 115 9.81 13.13 -4.70
C PRO A 115 9.24 14.52 -5.02
N PRO A 116 9.54 15.53 -4.18
CA PRO A 116 9.09 16.91 -4.42
C PRO A 116 9.67 17.47 -5.73
N PHE A 117 8.93 18.39 -6.36
CA PHE A 117 9.27 19.02 -7.65
C PHE A 117 9.33 18.09 -8.87
N CYS A 118 9.01 16.80 -8.71
CA CYS A 118 8.83 15.88 -9.81
C CYS A 118 7.33 15.66 -10.06
N SER A 119 6.91 15.96 -11.28
CA SER A 119 5.58 15.65 -11.81
C SER A 119 5.77 15.23 -13.25
N VAL A 120 5.33 14.03 -13.61
CA VAL A 120 5.42 13.50 -14.97
C VAL A 120 4.06 12.95 -15.35
N THR A 121 3.62 13.21 -16.58
CA THR A 121 2.44 12.59 -17.16
C THR A 121 2.86 11.38 -17.98
N VAL A 122 2.18 10.26 -17.80
CA VAL A 122 2.41 9.02 -18.54
C VAL A 122 1.19 8.78 -19.41
N SER A 123 1.36 8.92 -20.72
CA SER A 123 0.30 8.71 -21.70
C SER A 123 0.39 7.30 -22.29
N SER A 124 -0.75 6.66 -22.46
CA SER A 124 -0.88 5.34 -23.07
C SER A 124 -2.18 5.26 -23.88
N GLU A 125 -2.17 4.48 -24.95
CA GLU A 125 -3.35 4.23 -25.75
C GLU A 125 -3.78 2.77 -25.58
N TRP A 126 -5.06 2.54 -25.30
CA TRP A 126 -5.62 1.20 -25.09
C TRP A 126 -7.01 1.09 -25.71
N GLN A 127 -7.18 0.10 -26.59
CA GLN A 127 -8.48 -0.21 -27.22
C GLN A 127 -9.20 1.05 -27.73
N PHE A 128 -8.51 1.87 -28.54
CA PHE A 128 -9.02 3.11 -29.13
C PHE A 128 -9.25 4.28 -28.16
N ASN A 129 -8.91 4.13 -26.88
CA ASN A 129 -8.99 5.21 -25.89
C ASN A 129 -7.59 5.75 -25.59
N PHE A 130 -7.49 7.07 -25.57
CA PHE A 130 -6.27 7.75 -25.15
C PHE A 130 -6.35 8.09 -23.66
N MET A 131 -5.36 7.65 -22.90
CA MET A 131 -5.35 7.78 -21.44
C MET A 131 -4.03 8.37 -20.97
N THR A 132 -4.10 9.49 -20.26
CA THR A 132 -2.95 10.10 -19.62
C THR A 132 -3.10 9.98 -18.12
N HIS A 133 -2.15 9.35 -17.44
CA HIS A 133 -2.12 9.29 -15.98
C HIS A 133 -1.06 10.24 -15.43
N SER A 134 -1.43 10.99 -14.40
CA SER A 134 -0.50 11.78 -13.62
C SER A 134 0.35 10.85 -12.75
N SER A 135 1.67 11.14 -12.64
CA SER A 135 2.58 10.39 -11.77
C SER A 135 2.07 10.32 -10.34
N GLU A 136 1.40 11.36 -9.87
CA GLU A 136 0.80 11.46 -8.55
C GLU A 136 -0.19 10.32 -8.30
N THR A 137 -1.02 10.00 -9.30
CA THR A 137 -1.99 8.90 -9.24
C THR A 137 -1.30 7.54 -9.22
N VAL A 138 -0.33 7.32 -10.11
CA VAL A 138 0.42 6.05 -10.20
C VAL A 138 1.18 5.77 -8.91
N PHE A 139 1.92 6.76 -8.40
CA PHE A 139 2.69 6.61 -7.16
C PHE A 139 1.80 6.57 -5.91
N ALA A 140 0.59 7.16 -5.94
CA ALA A 140 -0.37 6.99 -4.87
C ALA A 140 -0.87 5.54 -4.78
N VAL A 141 -1.20 4.90 -5.91
CA VAL A 141 -1.54 3.47 -5.97
C VAL A 141 -0.39 2.63 -5.42
N ILE A 142 0.85 2.87 -5.86
CA ILE A 142 2.01 2.14 -5.34
C ILE A 142 2.18 2.35 -3.82
N ASN A 143 1.99 3.57 -3.32
CA ASN A 143 2.07 3.86 -1.89
C ASN A 143 1.01 3.14 -1.04
N THR A 144 -0.15 2.78 -1.61
CA THR A 144 -1.13 1.97 -0.89
C THR A 144 -0.61 0.57 -0.54
N SER A 145 0.37 0.03 -1.28
CA SER A 145 1.00 -1.27 -0.95
C SER A 145 1.57 -1.29 0.48
N ARG A 146 1.93 -0.14 1.06
CA ARG A 146 2.47 0.02 2.41
C ARG A 146 1.51 -0.43 3.52
N VAL A 147 0.24 -0.72 3.21
CA VAL A 147 -0.72 -1.35 4.13
C VAL A 147 -0.17 -2.65 4.74
N TYR A 148 0.75 -3.36 4.06
CA TYR A 148 1.40 -4.54 4.61
C TYR A 148 2.12 -4.29 5.96
N LEU A 149 2.61 -3.07 6.21
CA LEU A 149 3.26 -2.69 7.47
C LEU A 149 2.27 -2.73 8.64
N VAL A 150 1.00 -2.36 8.39
CA VAL A 150 -0.08 -2.46 9.37
C VAL A 150 -0.41 -3.93 9.64
N CYS A 151 -0.46 -4.76 8.59
CA CYS A 151 -0.64 -6.21 8.72
C CYS A 151 0.44 -6.86 9.60
N ARG A 152 1.68 -6.35 9.54
CA ARG A 152 2.77 -6.78 10.43
C ARG A 152 2.48 -6.47 11.89
N CYS A 153 2.06 -5.25 12.20
CA CYS A 153 1.70 -4.87 13.56
C CYS A 153 0.52 -5.69 14.09
N PHE A 154 -0.46 -5.98 13.23
CA PHE A 154 -1.58 -6.84 13.57
C PHE A 154 -1.12 -8.25 13.97
N ALA A 155 -0.28 -8.89 13.15
CA ALA A 155 0.25 -10.21 13.45
C ALA A 155 1.06 -10.22 14.76
N ASP A 156 1.91 -9.23 14.98
CA ASP A 156 2.67 -9.09 16.22
C ASP A 156 1.78 -8.90 17.45
N TRP A 157 0.72 -8.11 17.32
CA TRP A 157 -0.26 -7.89 18.38
C TRP A 157 -0.98 -9.20 18.73
N THR A 158 -1.48 -9.93 17.75
CA THR A 158 -2.11 -11.25 17.97
C THR A 158 -1.15 -12.22 18.64
N LEU A 159 0.11 -12.28 18.18
CA LEU A 159 1.11 -13.18 18.75
C LEU A 159 1.61 -12.74 20.13
N SER A 160 1.46 -11.46 20.49
CA SER A 160 1.84 -10.95 21.81
C SER A 160 0.94 -11.46 22.94
N MET A 161 -0.30 -11.83 22.60
CA MET A 161 -1.26 -12.40 23.54
C MET A 161 -0.95 -13.87 23.91
N LEU A 162 0.06 -14.50 23.30
CA LEU A 162 0.48 -15.85 23.65
C LEU A 162 1.53 -15.80 24.76
N PRO A 163 1.23 -16.29 25.98
CA PRO A 163 2.23 -16.38 27.03
C PRO A 163 3.33 -17.36 26.59
N LYS A 164 4.59 -17.01 26.88
CA LYS A 164 5.76 -17.87 26.63
C LYS A 164 5.83 -18.44 25.18
N ARG A 165 5.37 -17.68 24.18
CA ARG A 165 5.29 -18.11 22.76
C ARG A 165 6.54 -18.79 22.22
N HIS A 166 7.73 -18.27 22.56
CA HIS A 166 8.99 -18.83 22.08
C HIS A 166 9.30 -20.19 22.70
N THR A 167 8.90 -20.41 23.95
CA THR A 167 9.05 -21.70 24.61
C THR A 167 8.12 -22.72 23.97
N ILE A 168 6.86 -22.36 23.72
CA ILE A 168 5.89 -23.22 23.04
C ILE A 168 6.36 -23.55 21.61
N ALA A 169 6.84 -22.55 20.86
CA ALA A 169 7.39 -22.75 19.52
C ALA A 169 8.53 -23.77 19.50
N THR A 170 9.46 -23.69 20.45
CA THR A 170 10.60 -24.60 20.54
C THR A 170 10.19 -26.01 20.97
N TYR A 171 9.26 -26.16 21.92
CA TYR A 171 8.81 -27.49 22.36
C TYR A 171 7.89 -28.20 21.36
N ALA A 172 7.06 -27.45 20.63
CA ALA A 172 6.13 -27.99 19.64
C ALA A 172 6.69 -28.02 18.22
N ASP A 173 7.97 -27.65 18.04
CA ASP A 173 8.64 -27.49 16.75
C ASP A 173 7.79 -26.76 15.70
N LEU A 174 7.21 -25.63 16.13
CA LEU A 174 6.18 -24.92 15.38
C LEU A 174 6.66 -23.53 14.97
N HIS A 175 6.68 -23.27 13.67
CA HIS A 175 7.02 -21.96 13.13
C HIS A 175 5.85 -20.97 13.34
N ILE A 176 5.92 -20.19 14.41
CA ILE A 176 4.94 -19.15 14.73
C ILE A 176 5.15 -17.93 13.82
N GLY A 177 4.52 -17.95 12.65
CA GLY A 177 4.51 -16.85 11.67
C GLY A 177 3.13 -16.23 11.44
N TYR A 178 3.00 -15.47 10.34
CA TYR A 178 1.75 -14.81 9.94
C TYR A 178 0.57 -15.79 9.81
N GLY A 179 0.77 -16.95 9.18
CA GLY A 179 -0.28 -17.95 9.01
C GLY A 179 -0.86 -18.44 10.34
N PHE A 180 -0.03 -18.59 11.38
CA PHE A 180 -0.49 -18.97 12.70
C PHE A 180 -1.32 -17.86 13.36
N ALA A 181 -0.89 -16.60 13.21
CA ALA A 181 -1.63 -15.45 13.72
C ALA A 181 -3.02 -15.35 13.09
N PHE A 182 -3.12 -15.47 11.76
CA PHE A 182 -4.40 -15.46 11.06
C PHE A 182 -5.29 -16.64 11.45
N LYS A 183 -4.75 -17.87 11.47
CA LYS A 183 -5.52 -19.05 11.89
C LYS A 183 -6.13 -18.86 13.28
N ARG A 184 -5.35 -18.33 14.23
CA ARG A 184 -5.83 -18.05 15.59
C ARG A 184 -7.00 -17.06 15.58
N VAL A 185 -6.90 -15.98 14.81
CA VAL A 185 -7.96 -14.98 14.70
C VAL A 185 -9.24 -15.56 14.11
N PHE A 186 -9.12 -16.43 13.11
CA PHE A 186 -10.26 -17.05 12.43
C PHE A 186 -10.96 -18.17 13.21
N THR A 187 -10.43 -18.60 14.36
CA THR A 187 -11.02 -19.72 15.14
C THR A 187 -12.09 -19.27 16.15
N GLY A 188 -12.26 -17.96 16.40
CA GLY A 188 -13.20 -17.44 17.41
C GLY A 188 -14.40 -16.70 16.82
N LEU A 189 -15.37 -16.31 17.66
CA LEU A 189 -16.51 -15.48 17.25
C LEU A 189 -16.10 -14.10 16.70
N ALA A 190 -14.97 -13.57 17.16
CA ALA A 190 -14.39 -12.35 16.62
C ALA A 190 -13.98 -12.49 15.14
N ALA A 191 -13.84 -13.71 14.61
CA ALA A 191 -13.49 -13.96 13.21
C ALA A 191 -14.44 -13.26 12.25
N VAL A 192 -15.74 -13.25 12.52
CA VAL A 192 -16.74 -12.59 11.66
C VAL A 192 -16.46 -11.09 11.56
N ILE A 193 -16.16 -10.44 12.69
CA ILE A 193 -15.82 -9.02 12.74
C ILE A 193 -14.52 -8.76 11.96
N TYR A 194 -13.50 -9.60 12.12
CA TYR A 194 -12.24 -9.44 11.40
C TYR A 194 -12.38 -9.68 9.90
N ILE A 195 -13.15 -10.68 9.47
CA ILE A 195 -13.43 -10.93 8.05
C ILE A 195 -14.16 -9.73 7.45
N ALA A 196 -15.21 -9.24 8.12
CA ALA A 196 -15.96 -8.08 7.68
C ALA A 196 -15.07 -6.83 7.57
N LEU A 197 -14.18 -6.59 8.53
CA LEU A 197 -13.24 -5.46 8.51
C LEU A 197 -12.21 -5.59 7.39
N ILE A 198 -11.61 -6.77 7.20
CA ILE A 198 -10.62 -7.01 6.13
C ILE A 198 -11.28 -6.85 4.76
N TRP A 199 -12.47 -7.43 4.58
CA TRP A 199 -13.23 -7.31 3.34
C TRP A 199 -13.63 -5.85 3.07
N PHE A 200 -14.15 -5.14 4.06
CA PHE A 200 -14.47 -3.72 3.89
C PHE A 200 -13.22 -2.88 3.54
N LEU A 201 -12.10 -3.13 4.21
CA LEU A 201 -10.83 -2.46 3.89
C LEU A 201 -10.34 -2.79 2.47
N SER A 202 -10.48 -4.05 2.03
CA SER A 202 -10.11 -4.44 0.66
C SER A 202 -11.01 -3.77 -0.38
N LEU A 203 -12.32 -3.64 -0.12
CA LEU A 203 -13.23 -2.91 -1.00
C LEU A 203 -12.80 -1.45 -1.18
N VAL A 204 -12.38 -0.78 -0.09
CA VAL A 204 -11.90 0.61 -0.15
C VAL A 204 -10.58 0.71 -0.90
N VAL A 205 -9.61 -0.18 -0.64
CA VAL A 205 -8.30 -0.14 -1.31
C VAL A 205 -8.42 -0.48 -2.79
N VAL A 206 -9.12 -1.56 -3.14
CA VAL A 206 -9.30 -1.98 -4.54
C VAL A 206 -10.22 -1.00 -5.28
N GLY A 207 -11.26 -0.46 -4.63
CA GLY A 207 -12.06 0.63 -5.19
C GLY A 207 -11.23 1.89 -5.48
N TYR A 208 -10.29 2.24 -4.60
CA TYR A 208 -9.35 3.33 -4.88
C TYR A 208 -8.46 3.02 -6.08
N TRP A 209 -7.96 1.79 -6.23
CA TRP A 209 -7.16 1.37 -7.39
C TRP A 209 -7.96 1.42 -8.68
N TYR A 210 -9.18 0.90 -8.65
CA TYR A 210 -10.12 0.98 -9.77
C TYR A 210 -10.31 2.43 -10.22
N ARG A 211 -10.66 3.33 -9.28
CA ARG A 211 -10.82 4.77 -9.58
C ARG A 211 -9.54 5.37 -10.15
N ALA A 212 -8.39 5.12 -9.53
CA ALA A 212 -7.10 5.65 -9.98
C ALA A 212 -6.71 5.15 -11.38
N SER A 213 -7.11 3.93 -11.74
CA SER A 213 -6.85 3.34 -13.05
C SER A 213 -7.84 3.77 -14.14
N GLU A 214 -9.03 4.23 -13.77
CA GLU A 214 -10.05 4.75 -14.68
C GLU A 214 -9.93 6.27 -14.87
N LEU A 215 -9.36 6.96 -13.88
CA LEU A 215 -9.15 8.40 -13.91
C LEU A 215 -8.02 8.77 -14.87
N THR A 216 -8.35 9.65 -15.82
CA THR A 216 -7.37 10.22 -16.75
C THR A 216 -7.20 11.71 -16.49
N ALA A 217 -5.96 12.20 -16.60
CA ALA A 217 -5.62 13.61 -16.49
C ALA A 217 -6.35 14.46 -17.54
N CYS A 218 -6.68 13.89 -18.71
CA CYS A 218 -7.44 14.58 -19.75
C CYS A 218 -8.86 14.99 -19.29
N GLN A 219 -9.46 14.26 -18.34
CA GLN A 219 -10.80 14.56 -17.80
C GLN A 219 -10.78 15.65 -16.71
N LEU A 220 -9.61 16.03 -16.22
CA LEU A 220 -9.43 16.98 -15.12
C LEU A 220 -9.17 18.42 -15.60
N TYR A 221 -9.13 18.66 -16.91
CA TYR A 221 -8.96 20.01 -17.43
C TYR A 221 -10.31 20.71 -17.55
N ASP A 222 -10.45 21.84 -16.87
CA ASP A 222 -11.59 22.75 -17.06
C ASP A 222 -11.52 23.40 -18.45
N GLU A 223 -12.70 23.76 -18.98
CA GLU A 223 -12.83 24.49 -20.23
C GLU A 223 -11.98 25.78 -20.19
N GLY A 224 -10.92 25.84 -21.00
CA GLY A 224 -10.04 27.00 -21.13
C GLY A 224 -8.61 26.82 -20.63
N VAL A 225 -8.27 25.69 -19.99
CA VAL A 225 -6.88 25.34 -19.66
C VAL A 225 -6.32 24.40 -20.73
N THR A 226 -5.22 24.79 -21.38
CA THR A 226 -4.55 23.94 -22.37
C THR A 226 -3.91 22.75 -21.69
N PRO A 227 -4.23 21.50 -22.08
CA PRO A 227 -3.63 20.31 -21.49
C PRO A 227 -2.14 20.23 -21.83
N ASP A 228 -1.37 19.58 -20.95
CA ASP A 228 0.08 19.39 -21.16
C ASP A 228 0.36 18.49 -22.40
N ASP A 229 -0.57 17.57 -22.70
CA ASP A 229 -0.53 16.70 -23.88
C ASP A 229 -1.63 17.13 -24.88
N PRO A 230 -1.29 17.54 -26.11
CA PRO A 230 -2.27 17.99 -27.10
C PRO A 230 -3.27 16.89 -27.48
N ARG A 231 -2.93 15.62 -27.29
CA ARG A 231 -3.82 14.47 -27.56
C ARG A 231 -5.00 14.40 -26.60
N CYS A 232 -4.95 15.07 -25.46
CA CYS A 232 -6.13 15.18 -24.58
C CYS A 232 -7.29 15.97 -25.23
N LEU A 233 -7.04 16.69 -26.33
CA LEU A 233 -8.07 17.40 -27.10
C LEU A 233 -8.77 16.49 -28.13
N GLU A 234 -8.26 15.28 -28.36
CA GLU A 234 -8.89 14.31 -29.27
C GLU A 234 -10.17 13.72 -28.64
N GLU A 235 -11.16 13.40 -29.48
CA GLU A 235 -12.44 12.86 -29.01
C GLU A 235 -12.27 11.52 -28.26
N ASN A 236 -11.26 10.73 -28.63
CA ASN A 236 -10.90 9.45 -27.99
C ASN A 236 -10.36 9.58 -26.55
N ALA A 237 -10.05 10.80 -26.09
CA ALA A 237 -9.59 11.07 -24.72
C ALA A 237 -10.77 11.42 -23.78
N VAL A 238 -11.85 11.96 -24.34
CA VAL A 238 -13.03 12.42 -23.60
C VAL A 238 -14.15 11.39 -23.67
N VAL A 239 -14.39 10.84 -24.86
CA VAL A 239 -15.45 9.88 -25.14
C VAL A 239 -14.84 8.49 -25.26
N TRP A 240 -15.28 7.59 -24.39
CA TRP A 240 -14.72 6.26 -24.27
C TRP A 240 -15.50 5.26 -25.10
N SER A 241 -14.81 4.28 -25.67
CA SER A 241 -15.41 3.16 -26.38
C SER A 241 -14.78 1.83 -26.00
N MET A 242 -15.61 0.78 -25.90
CA MET A 242 -15.12 -0.60 -25.71
C MET A 242 -14.94 -1.35 -27.03
N ASP A 243 -15.87 -1.17 -27.97
CA ASP A 243 -15.94 -1.94 -29.23
C ASP A 243 -15.99 -1.06 -30.49
N ASN A 244 -15.65 0.24 -30.37
CA ASN A 244 -15.79 1.25 -31.43
C ASN A 244 -17.24 1.42 -31.96
N ARG A 245 -18.24 0.95 -31.19
CA ARG A 245 -19.67 1.03 -31.52
C ARG A 245 -20.47 1.78 -30.46
N ASN A 246 -20.16 1.51 -29.19
CA ASN A 246 -20.78 2.14 -28.04
C ASN A 246 -19.82 3.19 -27.50
N PHE A 247 -20.29 4.42 -27.40
CA PHE A 247 -19.55 5.57 -26.91
C PHE A 247 -20.21 6.08 -25.64
N PHE A 248 -19.43 6.36 -24.60
CA PHE A 248 -19.94 6.85 -23.32
C PHE A 248 -18.95 7.78 -22.65
N THR A 249 -19.45 8.61 -21.73
CA THR A 249 -18.66 9.52 -20.91
C THR A 249 -18.64 9.03 -19.47
N LYS A 250 -17.46 9.10 -18.85
CA LYS A 250 -17.26 8.65 -17.46
C LYS A 250 -17.41 9.80 -16.49
N VAL A 251 -18.65 10.18 -16.22
CA VAL A 251 -18.95 11.24 -15.26
C VAL A 251 -19.01 10.68 -13.84
N ASN A 252 -19.65 9.51 -13.66
CA ASN A 252 -19.91 8.93 -12.34
C ASN A 252 -18.72 8.12 -11.78
N ASP A 253 -17.88 7.55 -12.64
CA ASP A 253 -16.76 6.67 -12.27
C ASP A 253 -15.68 7.41 -11.46
N LEU A 254 -15.70 8.74 -11.52
CA LEU A 254 -14.77 9.64 -10.82
C LEU A 254 -14.98 9.67 -9.31
N TYR A 255 -16.16 9.28 -8.81
CA TYR A 255 -16.47 9.33 -7.39
C TYR A 255 -16.00 8.07 -6.66
N MET A 256 -15.30 8.26 -5.55
CA MET A 256 -14.78 7.16 -4.71
C MET A 256 -15.87 6.17 -4.29
N TRP A 257 -17.06 6.65 -3.92
CA TRP A 257 -18.15 5.77 -3.51
C TRP A 257 -18.70 4.90 -4.63
N ASN A 258 -18.71 5.40 -5.87
CA ASN A 258 -19.10 4.63 -7.04
C ASN A 258 -18.07 3.55 -7.36
N ALA A 259 -16.78 3.87 -7.22
CA ALA A 259 -15.72 2.87 -7.34
C ALA A 259 -15.79 1.78 -6.26
N VAL A 260 -16.06 2.15 -5.00
CA VAL A 260 -16.29 1.18 -3.91
C VAL A 260 -17.54 0.33 -4.18
N TRP A 261 -18.61 0.93 -4.71
CA TRP A 261 -19.81 0.22 -5.13
C TRP A 261 -19.51 -0.78 -6.24
N ALA A 262 -18.79 -0.39 -7.29
CA ALA A 262 -18.36 -1.26 -8.37
C ALA A 262 -17.56 -2.48 -7.83
N THR A 263 -16.60 -2.23 -6.93
CA THR A 263 -15.83 -3.32 -6.30
C THR A 263 -16.73 -4.21 -5.42
N PHE A 264 -17.69 -3.64 -4.70
CA PHE A 264 -18.64 -4.39 -3.86
C PHE A 264 -19.49 -5.34 -4.70
N ILE A 265 -20.14 -4.84 -5.76
CA ILE A 265 -21.00 -5.66 -6.63
C ILE A 265 -20.20 -6.72 -7.38
N THR A 266 -18.94 -6.43 -7.70
CA THR A 266 -18.03 -7.37 -8.36
C THR A 266 -17.58 -8.46 -7.38
N SER A 267 -17.20 -8.09 -6.15
CA SER A 267 -16.81 -9.05 -5.10
C SER A 267 -17.94 -10.01 -4.69
N THR A 268 -19.18 -9.58 -4.88
CA THR A 268 -20.40 -10.38 -4.63
C THR A 268 -20.89 -11.12 -5.88
N THR A 269 -20.15 -11.02 -7.00
CA THR A 269 -20.44 -11.70 -8.28
C THR A 269 -21.79 -11.32 -8.91
N VAL A 270 -22.35 -10.16 -8.55
CA VAL A 270 -23.63 -9.69 -9.09
C VAL A 270 -23.47 -9.04 -10.46
N GLY A 271 -22.55 -8.07 -10.57
CA GLY A 271 -22.20 -7.42 -11.84
C GLY A 271 -23.38 -6.77 -12.58
N TYR A 272 -23.97 -5.70 -12.04
CA TYR A 272 -25.11 -5.01 -12.67
C TYR A 272 -24.82 -4.41 -14.05
N GLY A 273 -23.55 -4.12 -14.37
CA GLY A 273 -23.14 -3.52 -15.64
C GLY A 273 -23.39 -2.02 -15.76
N ASP A 274 -23.70 -1.36 -14.64
CA ASP A 274 -23.80 0.09 -14.49
C ASP A 274 -22.42 0.77 -14.57
N LEU A 275 -21.40 0.11 -14.02
CA LEU A 275 -19.99 0.52 -14.06
C LEU A 275 -19.18 -0.61 -14.67
N VAL A 276 -18.40 -0.32 -15.73
CA VAL A 276 -17.65 -1.33 -16.46
C VAL A 276 -16.17 -0.93 -16.58
N PRO A 277 -15.22 -1.82 -16.20
CA PRO A 277 -13.79 -1.54 -16.34
C PRO A 277 -13.38 -1.48 -17.81
N THR A 278 -12.83 -0.34 -18.20
CA THR A 278 -12.41 -0.06 -19.58
C THR A 278 -10.90 -0.20 -19.75
N THR A 279 -10.12 0.16 -18.74
CA THR A 279 -8.65 0.13 -18.80
C THR A 279 -8.13 -1.26 -18.46
N LEU A 280 -6.92 -1.58 -18.95
CA LEU A 280 -6.29 -2.86 -18.61
C LEU A 280 -6.12 -3.02 -17.09
N PHE A 281 -5.72 -1.94 -16.41
CA PHE A 281 -5.49 -1.95 -14.97
C PHE A 281 -6.78 -2.03 -14.15
N SER A 282 -7.86 -1.38 -14.59
CA SER A 282 -9.15 -1.48 -13.90
C SER A 282 -9.76 -2.87 -14.04
N ARG A 283 -9.58 -3.53 -15.20
CA ARG A 283 -9.98 -4.92 -15.42
C ARG A 283 -9.20 -5.86 -14.50
N ALA A 284 -7.91 -5.61 -14.30
CA ALA A 284 -7.13 -6.34 -13.32
C ALA A 284 -7.64 -6.11 -11.89
N CYS A 285 -8.01 -4.88 -11.53
CA CYS A 285 -8.61 -4.57 -10.23
C CYS A 285 -9.95 -5.27 -10.03
N ALA A 286 -10.80 -5.34 -11.05
CA ALA A 286 -12.09 -6.02 -11.00
C ALA A 286 -11.95 -7.55 -10.88
N ALA A 287 -10.81 -8.12 -11.27
CA ALA A 287 -10.53 -9.55 -11.14
C ALA A 287 -9.99 -9.96 -9.76
N ILE A 288 -9.53 -8.99 -8.95
CA ILE A 288 -9.00 -9.18 -7.58
C ILE A 288 -10.16 -9.25 -6.58
#